data_AF-A0A432DKC0-F1
#
_entry.id   AF-A0A432DKC0-F1
#
_cell.length_a   1.000
_cell.length_b   1.000
_cell.length_c   1.000
_cell.angle_alpha   90.00
_cell.angle_beta   90.00
_cell.angle_gamma   90.00
#
_symmetry.space_group_name_H-M   'P 1'
#
loop_
_entity.id
_entity.type
_entity.pdbx_description
1 polymer ?
#
loop_
_entity_poly.entity_id
_entity_poly.type
_entity_poly.pdbx_seq_one_letter_code
_entity_poly.pdbx_strand_id
1 'polypeptide(L)'
;MILPKLSGALIGMSLLGSAYAASILERRISLNQWVLMCGAANGAAEAIGATRQDCDSHRRTTQKHLTRYATEHGATLSDFDALFDTGRVEGKTLVASRLLRQNGRLAMLMQGFQRDKSIPYHDVEKALSSC
;
A
#
# COMPACT_ATOMS: atom_id res chain seq x y z
N MET A 1 17.60 -0.28 7.48
CA MET A 1 16.93 -1.58 7.63
C MET A 1 15.42 -1.39 7.41
N ILE A 2 14.93 -1.55 6.17
CA ILE A 2 13.54 -1.23 5.74
C ILE A 2 12.70 -2.52 5.57
N LEU A 3 13.36 -3.67 5.41
CA LEU A 3 12.75 -4.98 5.12
C LEU A 3 11.67 -5.48 6.12
N PRO A 4 11.80 -5.31 7.46
CA PRO A 4 10.83 -5.92 8.39
C PRO A 4 9.42 -5.32 8.26
N LYS A 5 9.33 -4.00 8.05
CA LYS A 5 8.05 -3.27 8.00
C LYS A 5 7.34 -3.42 6.65
N LEU A 6 8.10 -3.45 5.56
CA LEU A 6 7.57 -3.75 4.23
C LEU A 6 6.96 -5.15 4.15
N SER A 7 7.59 -6.12 4.83
CA SER A 7 7.04 -7.47 4.95
C SER A 7 5.72 -7.48 5.74
N GLY A 8 5.63 -6.71 6.83
CA GLY A 8 4.41 -6.55 7.62
C GLY A 8 3.23 -5.97 6.84
N ALA A 9 3.49 -5.00 5.96
CA ALA A 9 2.49 -4.40 5.08
C ALA A 9 1.94 -5.38 4.06
N LEU A 10 2.82 -6.11 3.36
CA LEU A 10 2.40 -7.12 2.39
C LEU A 10 1.74 -8.33 3.04
N ILE A 11 2.19 -8.72 4.22
CA ILE A 11 1.49 -9.71 5.06
C ILE A 11 0.10 -9.17 5.43
N GLY A 12 -0.01 -7.94 5.91
CA GLY A 12 -1.26 -7.27 6.23
C GLY A 12 -2.21 -7.20 5.04
N MET A 13 -1.72 -6.85 3.85
CA MET A 13 -2.53 -6.86 2.63
C MET A 13 -2.94 -8.28 2.20
N SER A 14 -2.03 -9.25 2.33
CA SER A 14 -2.31 -10.65 2.00
C SER A 14 -3.24 -11.35 2.99
N LEU A 15 -3.42 -10.77 4.18
CA LEU A 15 -4.28 -11.27 5.26
C LEU A 15 -5.59 -10.46 5.40
N LEU A 16 -5.57 -9.16 5.09
CA LEU A 16 -6.64 -8.20 5.39
C LEU A 16 -7.15 -7.46 4.14
N GLY A 17 -6.50 -7.66 2.98
CA GLY A 17 -7.00 -7.18 1.69
C GLY A 17 -7.06 -5.65 1.56
N SER A 18 -6.14 -4.90 2.16
CA SER A 18 -5.97 -3.45 1.87
C SER A 18 -4.63 -2.98 2.44
N ALA A 19 -3.94 -2.08 1.73
CA ALA A 19 -2.76 -1.41 2.25
C ALA A 19 -3.11 -0.70 3.56
N TYR A 20 -4.24 0.02 3.59
CA TYR A 20 -4.75 0.80 4.72
C TYR A 20 -5.19 -0.05 5.93
N ALA A 21 -5.37 -1.36 5.76
CA ALA A 21 -5.63 -2.26 6.87
C ALA A 21 -4.37 -2.54 7.73
N ALA A 22 -3.19 -2.10 7.29
CA ALA A 22 -1.95 -2.27 8.05
C ALA A 22 -1.96 -1.60 9.43
N SER A 23 -2.78 -0.55 9.64
CA SER A 23 -2.93 0.09 10.96
C SER A 23 -3.46 -0.86 12.03
N ILE A 24 -4.17 -1.93 11.61
CA ILE A 24 -4.66 -2.99 12.50
C ILE A 24 -3.50 -3.79 13.09
N LEU A 25 -2.39 -3.90 12.35
CA LEU A 25 -1.24 -4.73 12.70
C LEU A 25 -0.09 -3.92 13.33
N GLU A 26 0.08 -2.66 12.95
CA GLU A 26 1.11 -1.78 13.49
C GLU A 26 0.52 -0.43 13.94
N ARG A 27 0.65 -0.11 15.23
CA ARG A 27 0.15 1.15 15.83
C ARG A 27 1.05 2.38 15.59
N ARG A 28 2.08 2.31 14.74
CA ARG A 28 2.99 3.47 14.51
C ARG A 28 3.52 3.48 13.09
N ILE A 29 2.63 3.77 12.15
CA ILE A 29 2.96 3.89 10.74
C ILE A 29 3.02 5.37 10.36
N SER A 30 4.21 5.84 10.02
CA SER A 30 4.40 7.20 9.48
C SER A 30 3.79 7.34 8.08
N LEU A 31 3.50 8.57 7.67
CA LEU A 31 2.95 8.85 6.34
C LEU A 31 3.88 8.38 5.20
N ASN A 32 5.19 8.52 5.36
CA ASN A 32 6.17 8.00 4.40
C ASN A 32 6.16 6.46 4.32
N GLN A 33 5.88 5.77 5.44
CA GLN A 33 5.67 4.32 5.42
C GLN A 33 4.37 3.96 4.69
N TRP A 34 3.29 4.72 4.87
CA TRP A 34 2.08 4.55 4.08
C TRP A 34 2.33 4.62 2.57
N VAL A 35 3.15 5.58 2.12
CA VAL A 35 3.54 5.67 0.70
C VAL A 35 4.29 4.41 0.24
N LEU A 36 5.28 3.96 0.99
CA LEU A 36 6.06 2.74 0.69
C LEU A 36 5.16 1.51 0.58
N MET A 37 4.22 1.34 1.52
CA MET A 37 3.29 0.21 1.54
C MET A 37 2.32 0.24 0.36
N CYS A 38 1.77 1.41 0.03
CA CYS A 38 0.93 1.57 -1.16
C CYS A 38 1.71 1.34 -2.46
N GLY A 39 2.99 1.72 -2.51
CA GLY A 39 3.89 1.35 -3.60
C GLY A 39 4.04 -0.17 -3.72
N ALA A 40 4.30 -0.84 -2.60
CA ALA A 40 4.43 -2.30 -2.55
C ALA A 40 3.16 -3.04 -2.98
N ALA A 41 1.99 -2.55 -2.55
CA ALA A 41 0.68 -3.02 -3.02
C ALA A 41 0.57 -2.98 -4.55
N ASN A 42 0.93 -1.82 -5.11
CA ASN A 42 0.86 -1.54 -6.54
C ASN A 42 1.80 -2.46 -7.34
N GLY A 43 3.05 -2.57 -6.91
CA GLY A 43 4.04 -3.43 -7.56
C GLY A 43 3.70 -4.92 -7.47
N ALA A 44 3.18 -5.36 -6.32
CA ALA A 44 2.70 -6.73 -6.17
C ALA A 44 1.51 -7.01 -7.08
N ALA A 45 0.52 -6.10 -7.13
CA ALA A 45 -0.63 -6.20 -8.02
C ALA A 45 -0.22 -6.26 -9.51
N GLU A 46 0.74 -5.40 -9.91
CA GLU A 46 1.32 -5.40 -11.25
C GLU A 46 1.95 -6.78 -11.57
N ALA A 47 2.74 -7.34 -10.64
CA ALA A 47 3.39 -8.64 -10.83
C ALA A 47 2.40 -9.82 -10.94
N ILE A 48 1.17 -9.67 -10.44
CA ILE A 48 0.14 -10.72 -10.49
C ILE A 48 -0.93 -10.45 -11.57
N GLY A 49 -0.73 -9.44 -12.42
CA GLY A 49 -1.54 -9.19 -13.62
C GLY A 49 -2.49 -7.99 -13.57
N ALA A 50 -2.34 -7.06 -12.62
CA ALA A 50 -3.08 -5.81 -12.67
C ALA A 50 -2.73 -5.00 -13.92
N THR A 51 -3.73 -4.32 -14.49
CA THR A 51 -3.52 -3.49 -15.69
C THR A 51 -2.72 -2.23 -15.35
N ARG A 52 -2.02 -1.67 -16.35
CA ARG A 52 -1.34 -0.38 -16.20
C ARG A 52 -2.29 0.73 -15.75
N GLN A 53 -3.49 0.76 -16.32
CA GLN A 53 -4.54 1.74 -15.96
C GLN A 53 -4.95 1.64 -14.49
N ASP A 54 -5.10 0.41 -13.97
CA ASP A 54 -5.41 0.21 -12.56
C ASP A 54 -4.25 0.65 -11.67
N CYS A 55 -3.01 0.34 -12.05
CA CYS A 55 -1.82 0.75 -11.30
C CYS A 55 -1.69 2.28 -11.25
N ASP A 56 -1.93 2.96 -12.37
CA ASP A 56 -1.92 4.42 -12.45
C ASP A 56 -3.05 5.03 -11.61
N SER A 57 -4.22 4.41 -11.60
CA SER A 57 -5.36 4.86 -10.80
C SER A 57 -5.08 4.72 -9.31
N HIS A 58 -4.53 3.58 -8.88
CA HIS A 58 -4.11 3.37 -7.51
C HIS A 58 -3.07 4.39 -7.06
N ARG A 59 -2.02 4.64 -7.86
CA ARG A 59 -1.00 5.65 -7.54
C ARG A 59 -1.62 7.04 -7.37
N ARG A 60 -2.47 7.48 -8.29
CA ARG A 60 -3.15 8.79 -8.20
C ARG A 60 -4.03 8.90 -6.95
N THR A 61 -4.80 7.85 -6.64
CA THR A 61 -5.65 7.80 -5.44
C THR A 61 -4.81 7.89 -4.17
N THR A 62 -3.73 7.10 -4.07
CA THR A 62 -2.79 7.17 -2.95
C THR A 62 -2.19 8.58 -2.81
N GLN A 63 -1.67 9.15 -3.89
CA GLN A 63 -1.04 10.47 -3.85
C GLN A 63 -2.02 11.55 -3.39
N LYS A 64 -3.23 11.56 -3.96
CA LYS A 64 -4.29 12.50 -3.60
C LYS A 64 -4.63 12.41 -2.12
N HIS A 65 -4.88 11.21 -1.61
CA HIS A 65 -5.36 11.02 -0.24
C HIS A 65 -4.27 11.28 0.79
N LEU A 66 -3.06 10.76 0.59
CA LEU A 66 -1.96 10.98 1.55
C LEU A 66 -1.51 12.45 1.57
N THR A 67 -1.52 13.13 0.43
CA THR A 67 -1.23 14.58 0.37
C THR A 67 -2.31 15.41 1.05
N ARG A 68 -3.58 15.03 0.86
CA ARG A 68 -4.70 15.67 1.54
C ARG A 68 -4.59 15.49 3.06
N TYR A 69 -4.34 14.28 3.52
CA TYR A 69 -4.16 13.98 4.95
C TYR A 69 -2.98 14.78 5.54
N ALA A 70 -1.86 14.84 4.83
CA ALA A 70 -0.70 15.63 5.26
C ALA A 70 -1.07 17.10 5.50
N THR A 71 -1.78 17.69 4.54
CA THR A 71 -2.24 19.09 4.60
C THR A 71 -3.21 19.32 5.76
N GLU A 72 -4.22 18.45 5.91
CA GLU A 72 -5.28 18.61 6.91
C GLU A 72 -4.77 18.43 8.35
N HIS A 73 -3.76 17.58 8.54
CA HIS A 73 -3.24 17.21 9.87
C HIS A 73 -1.88 17.84 10.19
N GLY A 74 -1.40 18.76 9.36
CA GLY A 74 -0.11 19.44 9.56
C GLY A 74 1.10 18.49 9.50
N ALA A 75 0.94 17.32 8.88
CA ALA A 75 2.01 16.35 8.71
C ALA A 75 2.81 16.63 7.42
N THR A 76 4.06 16.17 7.38
CA THR A 76 4.91 16.31 6.19
C THR A 76 4.90 15.02 5.39
N LEU A 77 4.59 15.13 4.09
CA LEU A 77 4.79 14.08 3.10
C LEU A 77 5.97 14.48 2.21
N SER A 78 7.08 13.77 2.33
CA SER A 78 8.30 14.02 1.53
C SER A 78 8.48 12.90 0.50
N ASP A 79 8.95 13.27 -0.69
CA ASP A 79 9.44 12.34 -1.71
C ASP A 79 8.45 11.22 -2.09
N PHE A 80 7.17 11.57 -2.25
CA PHE A 80 6.10 10.61 -2.57
C PHE A 80 6.51 9.68 -3.73
N ASP A 81 6.99 10.24 -4.83
CA ASP A 81 7.33 9.46 -6.02
C ASP A 81 8.46 8.46 -5.76
N ALA A 82 9.55 8.90 -5.12
CA ALA A 82 10.70 8.05 -4.83
C ALA A 82 10.34 6.93 -3.84
N LEU A 83 9.56 7.24 -2.80
CA LEU A 83 9.08 6.25 -1.84
C LEU A 83 8.11 5.27 -2.48
N PHE A 84 7.19 5.75 -3.31
CA PHE A 84 6.21 4.90 -3.97
C PHE A 84 6.90 3.93 -4.95
N ASP A 85 7.85 4.42 -5.75
CA ASP A 85 8.61 3.58 -6.67
C ASP A 85 9.51 2.58 -5.96
N THR A 86 10.13 2.99 -4.84
CA THR A 86 10.87 2.06 -3.96
C THR A 86 9.95 0.93 -3.49
N GLY A 87 8.78 1.28 -2.96
CA GLY A 87 7.78 0.30 -2.55
C GLY A 87 7.37 -0.62 -3.70
N ARG A 88 7.13 -0.06 -4.89
CA ARG A 88 6.71 -0.80 -6.08
C ARG A 88 7.73 -1.86 -6.51
N VAL A 89 9.02 -1.53 -6.50
CA VAL A 89 10.09 -2.50 -6.79
C VAL A 89 10.11 -3.63 -5.75
N GLU A 90 9.97 -3.30 -4.47
CA GLU A 90 9.95 -4.28 -3.38
C GLU A 90 8.73 -5.21 -3.48
N GLY A 91 7.54 -4.67 -3.77
CA GLY A 91 6.32 -5.46 -3.95
C GLY A 91 6.42 -6.50 -5.07
N LYS A 92 7.03 -6.13 -6.21
CA LYS A 92 7.33 -7.06 -7.31
C LYS A 92 8.27 -8.19 -6.86
N THR A 93 9.33 -7.81 -6.15
CA THR A 93 10.34 -8.75 -5.65
C THR A 93 9.72 -9.75 -4.66
N LEU A 94 8.82 -9.28 -3.80
CA LEU A 94 8.16 -10.12 -2.79
C LEU A 94 7.22 -11.17 -3.43
N VAL A 95 6.49 -10.82 -4.48
CA VAL A 95 5.72 -11.80 -5.28
C VAL A 95 6.64 -12.85 -5.92
N ALA A 96 7.77 -12.42 -6.49
CA ALA A 96 8.75 -13.34 -7.11
C ALA A 96 9.36 -14.33 -6.10
N SER A 97 9.63 -13.86 -4.87
CA SER A 97 10.34 -14.58 -3.80
C SER A 97 9.62 -15.78 -3.14
N ARG A 98 8.47 -16.24 -3.68
CA ARG A 98 7.62 -17.33 -3.15
C ARG A 98 6.81 -17.03 -1.88
N LEU A 99 6.99 -15.88 -1.20
CA LEU A 99 6.23 -15.50 0.01
C LEU A 99 4.70 -15.50 -0.18
N LEU A 100 4.23 -15.25 -1.41
CA LEU A 100 2.81 -15.18 -1.74
C LEU A 100 2.27 -16.39 -2.55
N ARG A 101 3.07 -17.43 -2.79
CA ARG A 101 2.63 -18.63 -3.55
C ARG A 101 1.79 -19.62 -2.75
N GLN A 102 1.23 -19.21 -1.61
CA GLN A 102 0.20 -19.98 -0.92
C GLN A 102 -1.16 -19.68 -1.56
N ASN A 103 -1.89 -20.73 -1.94
CA ASN A 103 -3.17 -20.64 -2.64
C ASN A 103 -4.16 -19.78 -1.85
N GLY A 104 -4.58 -18.64 -2.42
CA GLY A 104 -5.55 -17.71 -1.84
C GLY A 104 -5.03 -16.29 -1.55
N ARG A 105 -3.75 -16.14 -1.21
CA ARG A 105 -3.16 -14.83 -0.84
C ARG A 105 -3.07 -13.85 -2.00
N LEU A 106 -2.84 -14.34 -3.23
CA LEU A 106 -2.79 -13.51 -4.43
C LEU A 106 -4.16 -12.92 -4.79
N ALA A 107 -5.23 -13.71 -4.61
CA ALA A 107 -6.59 -13.26 -4.86
C ALA A 107 -7.01 -12.17 -3.86
N MET A 108 -6.67 -12.34 -2.58
CA MET A 108 -6.93 -11.33 -1.55
C MET A 108 -6.12 -10.04 -1.78
N LEU A 109 -4.85 -10.17 -2.20
CA LEU A 109 -4.03 -9.01 -2.58
C LEU A 109 -4.67 -8.26 -3.76
N MET A 110 -5.10 -8.97 -4.80
CA MET A 110 -5.75 -8.35 -5.95
C MET A 110 -7.07 -7.68 -5.55
N GLN A 111 -7.90 -8.34 -4.75
CA GLN A 111 -9.15 -7.76 -4.25
C GLN A 111 -8.88 -6.46 -3.48
N GLY A 112 -7.86 -6.47 -2.61
CA GLY A 112 -7.49 -5.27 -1.87
C GLY A 112 -6.97 -4.14 -2.72
N PHE A 113 -6.13 -4.45 -3.70
CA PHE A 113 -5.69 -3.48 -4.69
C PHE A 113 -6.86 -2.88 -5.49
N GLN A 114 -7.83 -3.72 -5.91
CA GLN A 114 -9.03 -3.29 -6.63
C GLN A 114 -9.94 -2.39 -5.77
N ARG A 115 -9.95 -2.60 -4.44
CA ARG A 115 -10.60 -1.68 -3.49
C ARG A 115 -9.82 -0.38 -3.35
N ASP A 116 -8.52 -0.48 -3.07
CA ASP A 116 -7.64 0.65 -2.75
C ASP A 116 -7.51 1.64 -3.92
N LYS A 117 -7.60 1.17 -5.17
CA LYS A 117 -7.53 2.06 -6.34
C LYS A 117 -8.66 3.10 -6.39
N SER A 118 -9.79 2.83 -5.73
CA SER A 118 -10.96 3.70 -5.66
C SER A 118 -11.45 3.93 -4.23
N ILE A 119 -10.60 3.71 -3.22
CA ILE A 119 -10.98 3.87 -1.82
C ILE A 119 -11.38 5.33 -1.53
N PRO A 120 -12.49 5.58 -0.81
CA PRO A 120 -12.87 6.94 -0.45
C PRO A 120 -11.92 7.52 0.60
N TYR A 121 -11.75 8.84 0.59
CA TYR A 121 -10.82 9.51 1.50
C TYR A 121 -11.11 9.25 2.98
N HIS A 122 -12.38 9.22 3.39
CA HIS A 122 -12.75 9.04 4.80
C HIS A 122 -12.27 7.69 5.37
N ASP A 123 -12.21 6.64 4.54
CA ASP A 123 -11.68 5.34 4.95
C ASP A 123 -10.17 5.41 5.18
N VAL A 124 -9.46 6.14 4.31
CA VAL A 124 -8.01 6.39 4.44
C VAL A 124 -7.72 7.21 5.69
N GLU A 125 -8.43 8.33 5.87
CA GLU A 125 -8.27 9.19 7.04
C GLU A 125 -8.49 8.40 8.34
N LYS A 126 -9.55 7.58 8.39
CA LYS A 126 -9.83 6.72 9.55
C LYS A 126 -8.68 5.75 9.83
N ALA A 127 -8.11 5.13 8.79
CA ALA A 127 -6.99 4.21 8.95
C ALA A 127 -5.73 4.94 9.47
N LEU A 128 -5.40 6.09 8.89
CA LEU A 128 -4.22 6.86 9.28
C LEU A 128 -4.33 7.43 10.70
N SER A 129 -5.52 7.91 11.09
CA SER A 129 -5.79 8.42 12.43
C SER A 129 -5.96 7.34 13.51
N SER A 130 -5.96 6.06 13.12
CA SER A 130 -6.04 4.91 14.04
C SER A 130 -4.67 4.40 14.52
N CYS A 131 -3.58 4.98 14.02
CA CYS A 131 -2.20 4.65 14.38
C CYS A 131 -1.75 5.42 15.63
#